data_AF-A0A1H5A6G2-F1
#
_entry.id   AF-A0A1H5A6G2-F1
#
_cell.length_a   1.000
_cell.length_b   1.000
_cell.length_c   1.000
_cell.angle_alpha   90.00
_cell.angle_beta   90.00
_cell.angle_gamma   90.00
#
_symmetry.space_group_name_H-M   'P 1'
#
loop_
_entity.id
_entity.type
_entity.pdbx_description
1 polymer ?
#
loop_
_entity_poly.entity_id
_entity_poly.type
_entity_poly.pdbx_seq_one_letter_code
_entity_poly.pdbx_strand_id
1 'polypeptide(L)'
;MTDRALRLLRQSPHLAELAAFPFNFDLARAAHGHVEEVRLASGGPLEVVAGDDTGGTYFVCADGSVLYADSEGGAGVLGSSVDVALDILTGLPGWHDCLGLSPQDGEEKILACVAETEEEMREYHGIDDERAELRAALGFPERSAVELVGMLHAALSRTEPDFVLLNAEEGCAYELIGPPAPALWVPVLAAGRRDLALLRAGDGTAWEEVAEDPVRRRLALRTAQFDRADSDSELLRHLLRHETRSSMTDELRLAAVLVGLRGDTGDLPLLHEVRETDFDTACGLGGMPQTDAGADELRQWAQDLDDSMFGTDPADEPVSTWTDLARDQGMTELARVALIRDLDEIVMDRSRLRRPDAPRGLATAPLRALARDFEELGDHTQALRAQRLYAALQETAWDRVSARLDLTRLERAAGQLPQAVRTSATLRDVLAAPGDDSLRHWQGVNLGRFIAEEHYRLAGALADAGLPEEARALLAAADAILGELSGNAAKGVRELAEETAARMREVS
;
A
#
# COMPACT_ATOMS: atom_id res chain seq x y z
N MET A 1 14.24 23.35 -14.16
CA MET A 1 15.29 23.72 -15.14
C MET A 1 16.17 22.48 -15.40
N THR A 2 15.52 21.34 -15.64
CA THR A 2 15.98 19.99 -15.25
C THR A 2 16.31 19.04 -16.41
N ASP A 3 16.20 19.54 -17.65
CA ASP A 3 16.47 18.78 -18.89
C ASP A 3 17.55 19.45 -19.74
N ARG A 4 18.55 20.09 -19.12
CA ARG A 4 19.61 20.72 -19.92
C ARG A 4 20.49 19.65 -20.54
N ALA A 5 20.94 18.69 -19.74
CA ALA A 5 21.79 17.61 -20.23
C ALA A 5 21.10 16.81 -21.34
N LEU A 6 19.84 16.39 -21.13
CA LEU A 6 19.06 15.66 -22.14
C LEU A 6 18.90 16.43 -23.45
N ARG A 7 18.65 17.75 -23.40
CA ARG A 7 18.57 18.58 -24.61
C ARG A 7 19.91 18.66 -25.34
N LEU A 8 21.02 18.76 -24.63
CA LEU A 8 22.35 18.79 -25.24
C LEU A 8 22.69 17.46 -25.93
N LEU A 9 22.39 16.33 -25.27
CA LEU A 9 22.56 15.01 -25.87
C LEU A 9 21.71 14.85 -27.13
N ARG A 10 20.44 15.28 -27.10
CA ARG A 10 19.54 15.24 -28.28
C ARG A 10 20.00 16.15 -29.44
N GLN A 11 20.81 17.18 -29.16
CA GLN A 11 21.31 18.13 -30.18
C GLN A 11 22.68 17.75 -30.73
N SER A 12 23.43 16.89 -30.05
CA SER A 12 24.80 16.52 -30.41
C SER A 12 24.96 15.01 -30.47
N PRO A 13 24.96 14.39 -31.67
CA PRO A 13 25.17 12.95 -31.83
C PRO A 13 26.44 12.45 -31.14
N HIS A 14 27.52 13.24 -31.22
CA HIS A 14 28.79 12.92 -30.55
C HIS A 14 28.65 12.82 -29.02
N LEU A 15 27.93 13.76 -28.38
CA LEU A 15 27.72 13.68 -26.93
C LEU A 15 26.80 12.53 -26.55
N ALA A 16 25.82 12.20 -27.40
CA ALA A 16 24.97 11.04 -27.20
C ALA A 16 25.76 9.72 -27.32
N GLU A 17 26.70 9.63 -28.27
CA GLU A 17 27.60 8.49 -28.41
C GLU A 17 28.49 8.32 -27.18
N LEU A 18 29.08 9.42 -26.66
CA LEU A 18 29.87 9.39 -25.42
C LEU A 18 29.02 8.98 -24.20
N ALA A 19 27.77 9.45 -24.11
CA ALA A 19 26.88 9.06 -23.02
C ALA A 19 26.46 7.58 -23.11
N ALA A 20 26.26 7.06 -24.33
CA ALA A 20 25.91 5.67 -24.57
C ALA A 20 27.06 4.72 -24.19
N PHE A 21 28.29 5.06 -24.58
CA PHE A 21 29.48 4.29 -24.23
C PHE A 21 30.63 5.25 -23.89
N PRO A 22 31.26 5.13 -22.71
CA PRO A 22 31.20 3.99 -21.77
C PRO A 22 30.18 4.13 -20.61
N PHE A 23 29.30 5.14 -20.62
CA PHE A 23 28.46 5.48 -19.44
C PHE A 23 27.04 4.89 -19.46
N ASN A 24 26.73 4.01 -20.41
CA ASN A 24 25.50 3.23 -20.46
C ASN A 24 24.19 4.04 -20.51
N PHE A 25 24.23 5.26 -21.03
CA PHE A 25 23.04 6.10 -21.22
C PHE A 25 22.77 6.34 -22.72
N ASP A 26 22.16 5.35 -23.38
CA ASP A 26 21.93 5.35 -24.82
C ASP A 26 20.52 5.87 -25.18
N LEU A 27 20.46 7.04 -25.80
CA LEU A 27 19.21 7.64 -26.29
C LEU A 27 18.56 6.84 -27.42
N ALA A 28 19.33 6.12 -28.24
CA ALA A 28 18.80 5.34 -29.35
C ALA A 28 17.96 4.15 -28.85
N ARG A 29 18.27 3.66 -27.64
CA ARG A 29 17.51 2.57 -27.01
C ARG A 29 16.14 2.98 -26.50
N ALA A 30 15.89 4.28 -26.27
CA ALA A 30 14.60 4.77 -25.83
C ALA A 30 13.44 4.39 -26.77
N ALA A 31 13.73 4.25 -28.08
CA ALA A 31 12.74 3.87 -29.08
C ALA A 31 12.24 2.42 -28.94
N HIS A 32 13.00 1.54 -28.27
CA HIS A 32 12.60 0.17 -28.01
C HIS A 32 11.66 0.05 -26.81
N GLY A 33 11.62 1.08 -25.93
CA GLY A 33 10.93 1.01 -24.65
C GLY A 33 11.58 0.04 -23.67
N HIS A 34 10.88 -0.21 -22.58
CA HIS A 34 11.25 -1.27 -21.65
C HIS A 34 10.81 -2.65 -22.17
N VAL A 35 11.41 -3.72 -21.64
CA VAL A 35 11.13 -5.11 -22.10
C VAL A 35 9.67 -5.52 -21.92
N GLU A 36 8.99 -4.90 -20.96
CA GLU A 36 7.58 -5.07 -20.65
C GLU A 36 6.89 -3.74 -20.36
N GLU A 37 5.55 -3.73 -20.38
CA GLU A 37 4.78 -2.55 -20.03
C GLU A 37 4.86 -2.30 -18.51
N VAL A 38 5.26 -1.09 -18.13
CA VAL A 38 5.44 -0.71 -16.72
C VAL A 38 4.73 0.60 -16.40
N ARG A 39 4.39 0.78 -15.12
CA ARG A 39 3.75 2.00 -14.61
C ARG A 39 4.17 2.27 -13.18
N LEU A 40 4.07 3.53 -12.74
CA LEU A 40 4.20 3.86 -11.32
C LEU A 40 2.96 3.39 -10.55
N ALA A 41 3.14 2.93 -9.32
CA ALA A 41 2.05 2.59 -8.40
C ALA A 41 1.13 3.79 -8.14
N SER A 42 1.72 5.00 -8.06
CA SER A 42 1.01 6.27 -7.92
C SER A 42 0.21 6.69 -9.17
N GLY A 43 0.39 5.99 -10.30
CA GLY A 43 -0.21 6.35 -11.60
C GLY A 43 0.47 7.55 -12.28
N GLY A 44 1.59 8.04 -11.73
CA GLY A 44 2.38 9.09 -12.35
C GLY A 44 2.94 8.68 -13.72
N PRO A 45 3.09 9.63 -14.67
CA PRO A 45 3.63 9.35 -15.99
C PRO A 45 5.12 8.98 -15.92
N LEU A 46 5.53 8.13 -16.86
CA LEU A 46 6.91 7.71 -17.11
C LEU A 46 7.24 8.00 -18.58
N GLU A 47 8.30 8.77 -18.83
CA GLU A 47 8.87 8.94 -20.18
C GLU A 47 10.16 8.13 -20.28
N VAL A 48 10.23 7.17 -21.20
CA VAL A 48 11.49 6.49 -21.54
C VAL A 48 12.43 7.49 -22.22
N VAL A 49 13.61 7.70 -21.65
CA VAL A 49 14.60 8.65 -22.19
C VAL A 49 15.89 8.02 -22.67
N ALA A 50 16.25 6.84 -22.14
CA ALA A 50 17.44 6.10 -22.53
C ALA A 50 17.33 4.62 -22.11
N GLY A 51 18.26 3.79 -22.58
CA GLY A 51 18.53 2.47 -22.03
C GLY A 51 20.02 2.17 -22.00
N ASP A 52 20.40 1.04 -21.40
CA ASP A 52 21.78 0.54 -21.40
C ASP A 52 21.94 -0.72 -22.27
N ASP A 53 23.16 -1.24 -22.34
CA ASP A 53 23.50 -2.44 -23.11
C ASP A 53 23.21 -3.77 -22.40
N THR A 54 22.86 -3.76 -21.11
CA THR A 54 22.47 -4.93 -20.32
C THR A 54 20.95 -5.15 -20.31
N GLY A 55 20.16 -4.18 -20.77
CA GLY A 55 18.71 -4.26 -20.87
C GLY A 55 17.96 -3.33 -19.91
N GLY A 56 18.68 -2.52 -19.13
CA GLY A 56 18.11 -1.50 -18.27
C GLY A 56 17.54 -0.30 -19.03
N THR A 57 16.61 0.38 -18.39
CA THR A 57 15.83 1.49 -18.96
C THR A 57 15.78 2.66 -17.99
N TYR A 58 15.97 3.88 -18.51
CA TYR A 58 15.87 5.12 -17.76
C TYR A 58 14.57 5.84 -18.09
N PHE A 59 13.80 6.13 -17.05
CA PHE A 59 12.54 6.85 -17.14
C PHE A 59 12.65 8.21 -16.46
N VAL A 60 12.09 9.25 -17.06
CA VAL A 60 11.84 10.53 -16.40
C VAL A 60 10.43 10.51 -15.82
N CYS A 61 10.34 10.74 -14.51
CA CYS A 61 9.10 10.86 -13.77
C CYS A 61 8.53 12.29 -13.86
N ALA A 62 7.28 12.48 -13.45
CA ALA A 62 6.60 13.78 -13.50
C ALA A 62 7.33 14.92 -12.76
N ASP A 63 8.04 14.61 -11.67
CA ASP A 63 8.81 15.58 -10.88
C ASP A 63 10.20 15.88 -11.48
N GLY A 64 10.58 15.18 -12.55
CA GLY A 64 11.88 15.23 -13.21
C GLY A 64 12.89 14.22 -12.68
N SER A 65 12.58 13.46 -11.61
CA SER A 65 13.45 12.40 -11.12
C SER A 65 13.67 11.33 -12.20
N VAL A 66 14.87 10.74 -12.23
CA VAL A 66 15.21 9.64 -13.14
C VAL A 66 15.11 8.33 -12.38
N LEU A 67 14.16 7.50 -12.77
CA LEU A 67 14.01 6.13 -12.33
C LEU A 67 14.75 5.21 -13.30
N TYR A 68 15.56 4.30 -12.77
CA TYR A 68 16.17 3.22 -13.52
C TYR A 68 15.45 1.91 -13.21
N ALA A 69 15.23 1.08 -14.22
CA ALA A 69 14.78 -0.30 -14.05
C ALA A 69 15.67 -1.24 -14.86
N ASP A 70 16.17 -2.30 -14.23
CA ASP A 70 16.91 -3.35 -14.93
C ASP A 70 15.97 -4.41 -15.55
N SER A 71 16.55 -5.34 -16.30
CA SER A 71 15.82 -6.46 -16.91
C SER A 71 15.51 -7.61 -15.95
N GLU A 72 16.11 -7.63 -14.76
CA GLU A 72 15.94 -8.67 -13.74
C GLU A 72 14.81 -8.34 -12.75
N GLY A 73 14.16 -7.18 -12.92
CA GLY A 73 13.03 -6.76 -12.11
C GLY A 73 13.41 -5.84 -10.95
N GLY A 74 14.59 -5.22 -10.95
CA GLY A 74 15.00 -4.19 -10.00
C GLY A 74 14.68 -2.77 -10.49
N ALA A 75 14.25 -1.87 -9.59
CA ALA A 75 14.03 -0.46 -9.91
C ALA A 75 14.47 0.49 -8.78
N GLY A 76 15.04 1.65 -9.14
CA GLY A 76 15.55 2.65 -8.20
C GLY A 76 15.76 4.03 -8.81
N VAL A 77 15.52 5.09 -8.03
CA VAL A 77 15.76 6.48 -8.46
C VAL A 77 17.26 6.78 -8.43
N LEU A 78 17.81 7.20 -9.58
CA LEU A 78 19.23 7.54 -9.72
C LEU A 78 19.52 9.02 -9.57
N GLY A 79 18.52 9.89 -9.71
CA GLY A 79 18.72 11.32 -9.54
C GLY A 79 17.41 12.09 -9.50
N SER A 80 17.43 13.30 -8.94
CA SER A 80 16.28 14.21 -8.92
C SER A 80 16.06 14.95 -10.25
N SER A 81 16.95 14.76 -11.22
CA SER A 81 16.88 15.30 -12.57
C SER A 81 17.79 14.52 -13.51
N VAL A 82 17.60 14.66 -14.82
CA VAL A 82 18.49 14.05 -15.82
C VAL A 82 19.92 14.55 -15.68
N ASP A 83 20.11 15.85 -15.38
CA ASP A 83 21.43 16.42 -15.10
C ASP A 83 22.12 15.75 -13.90
N VAL A 84 21.39 15.48 -12.80
CA VAL A 84 21.94 14.78 -11.62
C VAL A 84 22.25 13.33 -11.93
N ALA A 85 21.34 12.62 -12.61
CA ALA A 85 21.54 11.22 -12.96
C ALA A 85 22.76 11.05 -13.89
N LEU A 86 22.90 11.87 -14.93
CA LEU A 86 24.06 11.83 -15.82
C LEU A 86 25.37 12.23 -15.12
N ASP A 87 25.33 13.15 -14.17
CA ASP A 87 26.53 13.46 -13.38
C ASP A 87 26.99 12.27 -12.53
N ILE A 88 26.05 11.52 -11.95
CA ILE A 88 26.33 10.26 -11.25
C ILE A 88 26.87 9.21 -12.21
N LEU A 89 26.17 8.94 -13.32
CA LEU A 89 26.56 7.90 -14.29
C LEU A 89 27.94 8.17 -14.92
N THR A 90 28.26 9.44 -15.20
CA THR A 90 29.54 9.82 -15.80
C THR A 90 30.67 9.91 -14.77
N GLY A 91 30.35 10.26 -13.52
CA GLY A 91 31.35 10.37 -12.46
C GLY A 91 31.62 9.06 -11.71
N LEU A 92 30.68 8.10 -11.77
CA LEU A 92 30.76 6.74 -11.24
C LEU A 92 30.41 5.72 -12.35
N PRO A 93 31.24 5.57 -13.38
CA PRO A 93 31.03 4.48 -14.32
C PRO A 93 31.18 3.15 -13.57
N GLY A 94 30.20 2.25 -13.71
CA GLY A 94 30.04 1.08 -12.83
C GLY A 94 29.26 1.34 -11.53
N TRP A 95 28.40 2.38 -11.50
CA TRP A 95 27.60 2.75 -10.32
C TRP A 95 26.82 1.59 -9.66
N HIS A 96 26.50 0.50 -10.39
CA HIS A 96 25.90 -0.71 -9.84
C HIS A 96 26.74 -1.33 -8.71
N ASP A 97 28.08 -1.27 -8.79
CA ASP A 97 28.98 -1.77 -7.75
C ASP A 97 28.98 -0.88 -6.50
N CYS A 98 28.48 0.36 -6.62
CA CYS A 98 28.32 1.31 -5.53
C CYS A 98 26.97 1.20 -4.80
N LEU A 99 26.06 0.32 -5.22
CA LEU A 99 24.71 0.20 -4.65
C LEU A 99 24.68 -0.13 -3.15
N GLY A 100 25.67 -0.91 -2.70
CA GLY A 100 25.82 -1.29 -1.29
C GLY A 100 26.53 -0.24 -0.42
N LEU A 101 26.98 0.88 -1.01
CA LEU A 101 27.70 1.93 -0.28
C LEU A 101 26.74 2.98 0.28
N SER A 102 27.15 3.53 1.41
CA SER A 102 26.50 4.64 2.10
C SER A 102 27.54 5.70 2.49
N PRO A 103 27.14 6.97 2.67
CA PRO A 103 28.04 7.99 3.22
C PRO A 103 28.68 7.63 4.57
N GLN A 104 28.07 6.70 5.31
CA GLN A 104 28.53 6.24 6.62
C GLN A 104 29.66 5.21 6.53
N ASP A 105 29.91 4.60 5.37
CA ASP A 105 30.97 3.61 5.16
C ASP A 105 32.39 4.20 5.25
N GLY A 106 32.50 5.52 5.22
CA GLY A 106 33.76 6.25 5.30
C GLY A 106 34.43 6.43 3.93
N GLU A 107 35.15 7.54 3.81
CA GLU A 107 35.81 7.96 2.56
C GLU A 107 36.76 6.90 2.00
N GLU A 108 37.58 6.25 2.84
CA GLU A 108 38.55 5.24 2.41
C GLU A 108 37.90 4.05 1.69
N LYS A 109 36.82 3.50 2.26
CA LYS A 109 36.10 2.35 1.68
C LYS A 109 35.41 2.72 0.37
N ILE A 110 34.80 3.90 0.32
CA ILE A 110 34.14 4.40 -0.90
C ILE A 110 35.16 4.59 -2.02
N LEU A 111 36.27 5.26 -1.74
CA LEU A 111 37.32 5.50 -2.73
C LEU A 111 37.96 4.20 -3.21
N ALA A 112 38.17 3.23 -2.33
CA ALA A 112 38.71 1.92 -2.71
C ALA A 112 37.79 1.16 -3.68
N CYS A 113 36.49 1.08 -3.37
CA CYS A 113 35.51 0.40 -4.22
C CYS A 113 35.38 1.07 -5.60
N VAL A 114 35.34 2.40 -5.64
CA VAL A 114 35.29 3.14 -6.92
C VAL A 114 36.58 2.96 -7.71
N ALA A 115 37.76 3.00 -7.06
CA ALA A 115 39.03 2.79 -7.73
C ALA A 115 39.17 1.39 -8.32
N GLU A 116 38.73 0.34 -7.60
CA GLU A 116 38.70 -1.05 -8.07
C GLU A 116 37.83 -1.19 -9.32
N THR A 117 36.59 -0.69 -9.25
CA THR A 117 35.63 -0.71 -10.37
C THR A 117 36.20 -0.02 -11.61
N GLU A 118 36.78 1.17 -11.43
CA GLU A 118 37.35 1.90 -12.57
C GLU A 118 38.66 1.28 -13.09
N GLU A 119 39.46 0.62 -12.24
CA GLU A 119 40.64 -0.13 -12.70
C GLU A 119 40.22 -1.28 -13.61
N GLU A 120 39.21 -2.06 -13.21
CA GLU A 120 38.63 -3.12 -14.06
C GLU A 120 38.13 -2.58 -15.40
N MET A 121 37.41 -1.45 -15.40
CA MET A 121 36.97 -0.81 -16.64
C MET A 121 38.16 -0.39 -17.53
N ARG A 122 39.21 0.20 -16.93
CA ARG A 122 40.42 0.65 -17.66
C ARG A 122 41.20 -0.51 -18.28
N GLU A 123 41.06 -1.74 -17.79
CA GLU A 123 41.66 -2.92 -18.43
C GLU A 123 41.07 -3.17 -19.84
N TYR A 124 39.79 -2.81 -20.04
CA TYR A 124 39.09 -3.01 -21.31
C TYR A 124 39.01 -1.75 -22.17
N HIS A 125 38.84 -0.57 -21.56
CA HIS A 125 38.67 0.70 -22.27
C HIS A 125 39.10 1.89 -21.40
N GLY A 126 39.90 2.81 -21.95
CA GLY A 126 40.21 4.07 -21.28
C GLY A 126 38.97 4.95 -21.22
N ILE A 127 38.59 5.43 -20.03
CA ILE A 127 37.34 6.19 -19.81
C ILE A 127 37.57 7.66 -19.47
N ASP A 128 38.82 8.06 -19.18
CA ASP A 128 39.13 9.34 -18.54
C ASP A 128 38.97 10.53 -19.50
N ASP A 129 39.35 10.39 -20.77
CA ASP A 129 39.24 11.45 -21.78
C ASP A 129 37.77 11.68 -22.17
N GLU A 130 37.03 10.60 -22.44
CA GLU A 130 35.59 10.60 -22.72
C GLU A 130 34.79 11.19 -21.56
N ARG A 131 35.15 10.83 -20.32
CA ARG A 131 34.54 11.39 -19.11
C ARG A 131 34.78 12.89 -19.03
N ALA A 132 36.02 13.34 -19.18
CA ALA A 132 36.38 14.74 -19.09
C ALA A 132 35.66 15.58 -20.16
N GLU A 133 35.60 15.07 -21.40
CA GLU A 133 34.90 15.72 -22.50
C GLU A 133 33.40 15.84 -22.23
N LEU A 134 32.74 14.74 -21.88
CA LEU A 134 31.30 14.72 -21.67
C LEU A 134 30.90 15.61 -20.48
N ARG A 135 31.61 15.51 -19.35
CA ARG A 135 31.33 16.34 -18.16
C ARG A 135 31.52 17.83 -18.47
N ALA A 136 32.58 18.20 -19.20
CA ALA A 136 32.80 19.59 -19.60
C ALA A 136 31.72 20.10 -20.55
N ALA A 137 31.30 19.30 -21.53
CA ALA A 137 30.27 19.67 -22.50
C ALA A 137 28.89 19.84 -21.85
N LEU A 138 28.53 18.98 -20.90
CA LEU A 138 27.29 19.08 -20.13
C LEU A 138 27.37 20.17 -19.05
N GLY A 139 28.58 20.60 -18.70
CA GLY A 139 28.84 21.63 -17.70
C GLY A 139 28.60 21.14 -16.28
N PHE A 140 28.94 19.88 -16.01
CA PHE A 140 28.88 19.31 -14.66
C PHE A 140 30.05 19.83 -13.82
N PRO A 141 29.84 20.14 -12.53
CA PRO A 141 30.92 20.55 -11.65
C PRO A 141 31.86 19.38 -11.35
N GLU A 142 33.08 19.69 -10.93
CA GLU A 142 33.97 18.69 -10.35
C GLU A 142 33.40 18.25 -9.00
N ARG A 143 33.17 16.94 -8.85
CA ARG A 143 32.70 16.29 -7.62
C ARG A 143 33.58 15.10 -7.33
N SER A 144 33.85 14.87 -6.06
CA SER A 144 34.53 13.66 -5.60
C SER A 144 33.62 12.44 -5.74
N ALA A 145 34.22 11.24 -5.82
CA ALA A 145 33.46 9.99 -5.81
C ALA A 145 32.59 9.84 -4.55
N VAL A 146 33.05 10.33 -3.40
CA VAL A 146 32.30 10.33 -2.13
C VAL A 146 31.02 11.17 -2.24
N GLU A 147 31.12 12.37 -2.84
CA GLU A 147 29.95 13.21 -3.07
C GLU A 147 28.94 12.53 -4.01
N LEU A 148 29.42 11.90 -5.09
CA LEU A 148 28.56 11.21 -6.04
C LEU A 148 27.89 9.97 -5.44
N VAL A 149 28.60 9.18 -4.63
CA VAL A 149 28.01 8.05 -3.89
C VAL A 149 26.97 8.54 -2.89
N GLY A 150 27.23 9.66 -2.21
CA GLY A 150 26.22 10.27 -1.34
C GLY A 150 24.98 10.76 -2.09
N MET A 151 25.15 11.30 -3.30
CA MET A 151 24.03 11.69 -4.16
C MET A 151 23.25 10.46 -4.67
N LEU A 152 23.92 9.39 -5.10
CA LEU A 152 23.30 8.13 -5.50
C LEU A 152 22.52 7.51 -4.35
N HIS A 153 23.14 7.35 -3.17
CA HIS A 153 22.49 6.80 -1.99
C HIS A 153 21.23 7.60 -1.58
N ALA A 154 21.32 8.94 -1.61
CA ALA A 154 20.18 9.80 -1.32
C ALA A 154 19.07 9.69 -2.38
N ALA A 155 19.43 9.50 -3.65
CA ALA A 155 18.47 9.29 -4.73
C ALA A 155 17.74 7.94 -4.56
N LEU A 156 18.49 6.85 -4.36
CA LEU A 156 17.94 5.51 -4.16
C LEU A 156 17.04 5.43 -2.92
N SER A 157 17.43 6.10 -1.82
CA SER A 157 16.62 6.18 -0.60
C SER A 157 15.27 6.89 -0.77
N ARG A 158 15.07 7.64 -1.87
CA ARG A 158 13.78 8.28 -2.20
C ARG A 158 12.86 7.39 -3.03
N THR A 159 13.34 6.24 -3.52
CA THR A 159 12.57 5.40 -4.46
C THR A 159 11.23 5.02 -3.87
N GLU A 160 11.22 4.47 -2.66
CA GLU A 160 9.98 4.19 -1.94
C GLU A 160 9.66 5.30 -0.94
N PRO A 161 8.39 5.75 -0.87
CA PRO A 161 7.21 5.14 -1.49
C PRO A 161 6.82 5.68 -2.88
N ASP A 162 7.41 6.80 -3.33
CA ASP A 162 6.83 7.61 -4.41
C ASP A 162 7.06 7.08 -5.84
N PHE A 163 8.06 6.21 -6.02
CA PHE A 163 8.54 5.74 -7.33
C PHE A 163 8.51 4.22 -7.49
N VAL A 164 7.58 3.54 -6.79
CA VAL A 164 7.41 2.09 -6.95
C VAL A 164 6.95 1.76 -8.37
N LEU A 165 7.81 1.07 -9.11
CA LEU A 165 7.55 0.59 -10.45
C LEU A 165 6.81 -0.74 -10.38
N LEU A 166 5.74 -0.84 -11.18
CA LEU A 166 4.93 -2.04 -11.30
C LEU A 166 4.99 -2.55 -12.74
N ASN A 167 5.03 -3.87 -12.89
CA ASN A 167 4.61 -4.50 -14.13
C ASN A 167 3.12 -4.15 -14.37
N ALA A 168 2.80 -3.58 -15.54
CA ALA A 168 1.47 -3.06 -15.80
C ALA A 168 0.40 -4.16 -15.98
N GLU A 169 0.82 -5.35 -16.42
CA GLU A 169 -0.07 -6.51 -16.64
C GLU A 169 -0.27 -7.33 -15.35
N GLU A 170 0.82 -7.72 -14.70
CA GLU A 170 0.80 -8.57 -13.51
C GLU A 170 0.50 -7.79 -12.23
N GLY A 171 0.87 -6.51 -12.19
CA GLY A 171 0.75 -5.63 -11.02
C GLY A 171 1.75 -5.93 -9.91
N CYS A 172 2.75 -6.80 -10.13
CA CYS A 172 3.85 -7.03 -9.19
C CYS A 172 4.79 -5.82 -9.16
N ALA A 173 5.31 -5.47 -7.99
CA ALA A 173 6.33 -4.44 -7.88
C ALA A 173 7.72 -4.97 -8.21
N TYR A 174 8.51 -4.13 -8.89
CA TYR A 174 9.93 -4.35 -9.05
C TYR A 174 10.62 -4.35 -7.69
N GLU A 175 11.67 -5.15 -7.54
CA GLU A 175 12.53 -5.15 -6.35
C GLU A 175 13.20 -3.79 -6.19
N LEU A 176 13.33 -3.32 -4.94
CA LEU A 176 13.96 -2.04 -4.66
C LEU A 176 15.48 -2.13 -4.89
N ILE A 177 15.98 -1.36 -5.86
CA ILE A 177 17.41 -1.10 -5.99
C ILE A 177 17.80 -0.04 -4.95
N GLY A 178 18.73 -0.39 -4.06
CA GLY A 178 19.28 0.50 -3.05
C GLY A 178 19.01 0.05 -1.61
N PRO A 179 19.16 0.96 -0.63
CA PRO A 179 18.94 0.62 0.77
C PRO A 179 17.46 0.31 1.02
N PRO A 180 17.14 -0.62 1.94
CA PRO A 180 15.75 -0.89 2.30
C PRO A 180 15.09 0.37 2.86
N ALA A 181 13.82 0.56 2.54
CA ALA A 181 13.03 1.62 3.14
C ALA A 181 12.98 1.47 4.67
N PRO A 182 12.90 2.58 5.43
CA PRO A 182 12.66 2.50 6.87
C PRO A 182 11.41 1.67 7.18
N ALA A 183 11.43 0.95 8.30
CA ALA A 183 10.24 0.23 8.75
C ALA A 183 9.03 1.16 8.83
N LEU A 184 7.86 0.69 8.39
CA LEU A 184 6.65 1.50 8.19
C LEU A 184 6.25 2.33 9.41
N TRP A 185 6.43 1.79 10.62
CA TRP A 185 6.12 2.47 11.88
C TRP A 185 6.99 3.70 12.15
N VAL A 186 8.21 3.78 11.57
CA VAL A 186 9.15 4.89 11.79
C VAL A 186 8.56 6.23 11.31
N PRO A 187 8.19 6.40 10.03
CA PRO A 187 7.54 7.61 9.55
C PRO A 187 6.13 7.78 10.14
N VAL A 188 5.36 6.70 10.31
CA VAL A 188 3.98 6.76 10.84
C VAL A 188 3.93 7.33 12.26
N LEU A 189 4.85 6.93 13.15
CA LEU A 189 4.91 7.43 14.53
C LEU A 189 5.60 8.79 14.65
N ALA A 190 6.16 9.37 13.57
CA ALA A 190 6.88 10.64 13.65
C ALA A 190 5.97 11.82 14.04
N ALA A 191 4.72 11.82 13.59
CA ALA A 191 3.72 12.80 14.03
C ALA A 191 3.32 12.56 15.50
N GLY A 192 3.03 11.32 15.87
CA GLY A 192 2.68 10.94 17.24
C GLY A 192 3.76 11.30 18.27
N ARG A 193 5.06 11.12 17.95
CA ARG A 193 6.17 11.58 18.78
C ARG A 193 6.19 13.09 19.01
N ARG A 194 5.86 13.88 17.99
CA ARG A 194 5.74 15.34 18.12
C ARG A 194 4.54 15.73 18.98
N ASP A 195 3.40 15.07 18.77
CA ASP A 195 2.17 15.35 19.53
C ASP A 195 2.30 14.93 21.00
N LEU A 196 2.92 13.77 21.29
CA LEU A 196 3.19 13.35 22.66
C LEU A 196 4.16 14.31 23.37
N ALA A 197 5.21 14.78 22.67
CA ALA A 197 6.09 15.80 23.21
C ALA A 197 5.36 17.13 23.47
N LEU A 198 4.45 17.53 22.57
CA LEU A 198 3.60 18.71 22.74
C LEU A 198 2.68 18.57 23.96
N LEU A 199 2.02 17.42 24.13
CA LEU A 199 1.16 17.16 25.29
C LEU A 199 1.92 17.23 26.61
N ARG A 200 3.15 16.69 26.66
CA ARG A 200 3.99 16.72 27.87
C ARG A 200 4.50 18.11 28.24
N ALA A 201 4.76 18.95 27.23
CA ALA A 201 5.29 20.30 27.43
C ALA A 201 4.19 21.38 27.50
N GLY A 202 3.01 21.08 26.96
CA GLY A 202 1.91 22.02 26.75
C GLY A 202 1.00 22.21 27.96
N ASP A 203 0.00 23.07 27.77
CA ASP A 203 -1.09 23.30 28.72
C ASP A 203 -2.39 22.62 28.24
N GLY A 204 -3.50 22.88 28.93
CA GLY A 204 -4.80 22.31 28.58
C GLY A 204 -5.28 22.63 27.16
N THR A 205 -4.80 23.70 26.53
CA THR A 205 -5.15 24.02 25.13
C THR A 205 -4.49 23.01 24.19
N ALA A 206 -3.21 22.72 24.40
CA ALA A 206 -2.48 21.73 23.62
C ALA A 206 -3.07 20.32 23.79
N TRP A 207 -3.59 20.03 24.99
CA TRP A 207 -4.29 18.78 25.27
C TRP A 207 -5.57 18.66 24.45
N GLU A 208 -6.42 19.69 24.46
CA GLU A 208 -7.65 19.72 23.70
C GLU A 208 -7.39 19.63 22.18
N GLU A 209 -6.40 20.35 21.66
CA GLU A 209 -6.05 20.33 20.24
C GLU A 209 -5.65 18.94 19.71
N VAL A 210 -4.94 18.15 20.51
CA VAL A 210 -4.56 16.78 20.14
C VAL A 210 -5.72 15.82 20.40
N ALA A 211 -6.45 15.99 21.51
CA ALA A 211 -7.52 15.09 21.91
C ALA A 211 -8.81 15.25 21.08
N GLU A 212 -9.06 16.41 20.48
CA GLU A 212 -10.20 16.64 19.58
C GLU A 212 -9.99 16.04 18.19
N ASP A 213 -8.75 15.94 17.72
CA ASP A 213 -8.40 15.32 16.44
C ASP A 213 -8.22 13.81 16.62
N PRO A 214 -9.11 12.96 16.05
CA PRO A 214 -9.04 11.51 16.24
C PRO A 214 -7.72 10.88 15.77
N VAL A 215 -7.13 11.41 14.68
CA VAL A 215 -5.90 10.86 14.09
C VAL A 215 -4.72 11.19 15.00
N ARG A 216 -4.61 12.44 15.43
CA ARG A 216 -3.54 12.87 16.35
C ARG A 216 -3.64 12.17 17.70
N ARG A 217 -4.85 12.04 18.25
CA ARG A 217 -5.10 11.33 19.51
C ARG A 217 -4.66 9.87 19.44
N ARG A 218 -5.06 9.16 18.38
CA ARG A 218 -4.65 7.77 18.10
C ARG A 218 -3.14 7.62 18.01
N LEU A 219 -2.45 8.52 17.28
CA LEU A 219 -0.99 8.49 17.14
C LEU A 219 -0.26 8.81 18.45
N ALA A 220 -0.79 9.72 19.26
CA ALA A 220 -0.24 10.01 20.58
C ALA A 220 -0.35 8.81 21.52
N LEU A 221 -1.51 8.12 21.54
CA LEU A 221 -1.71 6.89 22.32
C LEU A 221 -0.78 5.77 21.87
N ARG A 222 -0.68 5.52 20.56
CA ARG A 222 0.26 4.54 19.99
C ARG A 222 1.71 4.90 20.28
N THR A 223 2.07 6.17 20.28
CA THR A 223 3.43 6.56 20.69
C THR A 223 3.67 6.30 22.18
N ALA A 224 2.69 6.63 23.03
CA ALA A 224 2.78 6.39 24.47
C ALA A 224 2.86 4.88 24.81
N GLN A 225 2.23 4.02 24.00
CA GLN A 225 2.35 2.57 24.07
C GLN A 225 3.81 2.10 23.98
N PHE A 226 4.64 2.69 23.13
CA PHE A 226 6.04 2.24 23.00
C PHE A 226 6.99 2.99 23.94
N ASP A 227 6.66 4.24 24.30
CA ASP A 227 7.52 5.06 25.18
C ASP A 227 7.35 4.73 26.68
N ARG A 228 6.14 4.34 27.12
CA ARG A 228 5.80 3.88 28.49
C ARG A 228 6.16 4.84 29.64
N ALA A 229 6.41 6.12 29.39
CA ALA A 229 6.85 7.08 30.41
C ALA A 229 5.87 7.18 31.61
N ASP A 230 6.37 7.00 32.84
CA ASP A 230 5.58 7.02 34.08
C ASP A 230 4.93 8.37 34.41
N SER A 231 5.40 9.46 33.81
CA SER A 231 4.89 10.81 34.03
C SER A 231 3.53 11.09 33.38
N ASP A 232 3.04 10.21 32.51
CA ASP A 232 1.94 10.53 31.60
C ASP A 232 0.53 10.25 32.17
N SER A 233 0.39 9.91 33.46
CA SER A 233 -0.90 9.46 34.02
C SER A 233 -2.06 10.43 33.78
N GLU A 234 -1.91 11.72 34.05
CA GLU A 234 -2.97 12.72 33.83
C GLU A 234 -3.31 12.88 32.34
N LEU A 235 -2.30 12.84 31.48
CA LEU A 235 -2.45 12.92 30.04
C LEU A 235 -3.22 11.71 29.51
N LEU A 236 -2.86 10.50 29.93
CA LEU A 236 -3.52 9.26 29.53
C LEU A 236 -4.98 9.24 29.98
N ARG A 237 -5.29 9.71 31.20
CA ARG A 237 -6.67 9.90 31.68
C ARG A 237 -7.45 10.86 30.80
N HIS A 238 -6.82 11.93 30.34
CA HIS A 238 -7.46 12.90 29.44
C HIS A 238 -7.75 12.28 28.07
N LEU A 239 -6.78 11.63 27.43
CA LEU A 239 -6.99 10.96 26.13
C LEU A 239 -8.06 9.86 26.22
N LEU A 240 -8.05 9.06 27.30
CA LEU A 240 -9.06 8.02 27.55
C LEU A 240 -10.49 8.60 27.56
N ARG A 241 -10.71 9.75 28.19
CA ARG A 241 -12.03 10.41 28.20
C ARG A 241 -12.48 10.88 26.82
N HIS A 242 -11.56 11.18 25.90
CA HIS A 242 -11.92 11.54 24.53
C HIS A 242 -12.22 10.31 23.67
N GLU A 243 -11.60 9.16 23.95
CA GLU A 243 -11.89 7.93 23.22
C GLU A 243 -13.30 7.40 23.47
N THR A 244 -13.91 7.67 24.63
CA THR A 244 -15.29 7.25 24.95
C THR A 244 -16.36 7.84 24.05
N ARG A 245 -16.02 8.80 23.18
CA ARG A 245 -16.93 9.35 22.16
C ARG A 245 -17.22 8.34 21.05
N SER A 246 -16.37 7.34 20.90
CA SER A 246 -16.57 6.19 20.02
C SER A 246 -16.95 4.97 20.86
N SER A 247 -17.52 3.94 20.20
CA SER A 247 -17.66 2.62 20.83
C SER A 247 -16.29 1.96 21.02
N MET A 248 -16.24 0.68 21.40
CA MET A 248 -14.99 -0.05 21.68
C MET A 248 -14.06 -0.12 20.45
N THR A 249 -13.03 0.73 20.46
CA THR A 249 -11.89 0.71 19.51
C THR A 249 -10.63 0.15 20.18
N ASP A 250 -9.64 -0.22 19.38
CA ASP A 250 -8.33 -0.64 19.88
C ASP A 250 -7.64 0.49 20.66
N GLU A 251 -7.80 1.74 20.22
CA GLU A 251 -7.26 2.92 20.89
C GLU A 251 -7.93 3.20 22.25
N LEU A 252 -9.25 3.01 22.36
CA LEU A 252 -9.95 3.11 23.65
C LEU A 252 -9.43 2.05 24.61
N ARG A 253 -9.32 0.80 24.14
CA ARG A 253 -8.79 -0.31 24.94
C ARG A 253 -7.34 -0.04 25.35
N LEU A 254 -6.50 0.42 24.43
CA LEU A 254 -5.11 0.79 24.69
C LEU A 254 -5.01 1.89 25.75
N ALA A 255 -5.80 2.96 25.64
CA ALA A 255 -5.81 4.04 26.61
C ALA A 255 -6.19 3.53 28.02
N ALA A 256 -7.20 2.66 28.12
CA ALA A 256 -7.62 2.06 29.38
C ALA A 256 -6.52 1.15 29.98
N VAL A 257 -5.83 0.37 29.14
CA VAL A 257 -4.70 -0.47 29.54
C VAL A 257 -3.53 0.39 30.04
N LEU A 258 -3.15 1.44 29.31
CA LEU A 258 -2.05 2.33 29.71
C LEU A 258 -2.33 3.06 31.03
N VAL A 259 -3.58 3.43 31.30
CA VAL A 259 -4.00 3.95 32.62
C VAL A 259 -3.91 2.85 33.69
N GLY A 260 -4.47 1.67 33.43
CA GLY A 260 -4.48 0.55 34.38
C GLY A 260 -3.09 0.04 34.77
N LEU A 261 -2.13 0.06 33.85
CA LEU A 261 -0.74 -0.34 34.12
C LEU A 261 -0.05 0.51 35.18
N ARG A 262 -0.52 1.74 35.43
CA ARG A 262 -0.01 2.59 36.52
C ARG A 262 -0.39 2.04 37.89
N GLY A 263 -1.46 1.24 37.99
CA GLY A 263 -1.92 0.67 39.24
C GLY A 263 -2.43 1.69 40.26
N ASP A 264 -2.81 2.89 39.81
CA ASP A 264 -3.42 3.88 40.68
C ASP A 264 -4.91 3.54 40.85
N THR A 265 -5.30 3.09 42.05
CA THR A 265 -6.69 2.70 42.32
C THR A 265 -7.66 3.88 42.24
N GLY A 266 -7.15 5.13 42.24
CA GLY A 266 -7.94 6.32 41.93
C GLY A 266 -8.52 6.34 40.52
N ASP A 267 -8.01 5.51 39.60
CA ASP A 267 -8.49 5.39 38.22
C ASP A 267 -9.65 4.42 38.03
N LEU A 268 -9.93 3.55 39.01
CA LEU A 268 -11.02 2.57 38.93
C LEU A 268 -12.38 3.23 38.61
N PRO A 269 -12.79 4.35 39.24
CA PRO A 269 -14.04 5.02 38.89
C PRO A 269 -14.10 5.46 37.43
N LEU A 270 -13.01 6.02 36.88
CA LEU A 270 -12.94 6.44 35.48
C LEU A 270 -13.02 5.23 34.54
N LEU A 271 -12.29 4.15 34.84
CA LEU A 271 -12.30 2.93 34.03
C LEU A 271 -13.68 2.26 34.02
N HIS A 272 -14.40 2.27 35.16
CA HIS A 272 -15.79 1.80 35.22
C HIS A 272 -16.75 2.71 34.44
N GLU A 273 -16.61 4.03 34.53
CA GLU A 273 -17.38 4.97 33.72
C GLU A 273 -17.20 4.69 32.22
N VAL A 274 -15.95 4.54 31.76
CA VAL A 274 -15.62 4.16 30.37
C VAL A 274 -16.28 2.84 29.98
N ARG A 275 -16.13 1.81 30.82
CA ARG A 275 -16.67 0.48 30.56
C ARG A 275 -18.19 0.49 30.39
N GLU A 276 -18.90 1.33 31.15
CA GLU A 276 -20.36 1.43 31.15
C GLU A 276 -20.95 2.30 30.02
N THR A 277 -20.12 2.86 29.14
CA THR A 277 -20.60 3.72 28.04
C THR A 277 -21.52 3.01 27.04
N ASP A 278 -21.15 1.80 26.61
CA ASP A 278 -22.01 0.93 25.80
C ASP A 278 -21.75 -0.57 26.01
N PHE A 279 -22.47 -1.41 25.26
CA PHE A 279 -22.35 -2.87 25.36
C PHE A 279 -20.98 -3.38 24.89
N ASP A 280 -20.47 -2.84 23.78
CA ASP A 280 -19.20 -3.28 23.19
C ASP A 280 -18.03 -2.86 24.10
N THR A 281 -18.11 -1.69 24.74
CA THR A 281 -17.12 -1.27 25.75
C THR A 281 -17.14 -2.14 26.99
N ALA A 282 -18.34 -2.52 27.46
CA ALA A 282 -18.52 -3.40 28.61
C ALA A 282 -17.90 -4.78 28.36
N CYS A 283 -18.03 -5.29 27.14
CA CYS A 283 -17.41 -6.53 26.69
C CYS A 283 -15.90 -6.39 26.49
N GLY A 284 -15.44 -5.31 25.84
CA GLY A 284 -14.04 -5.10 25.50
C GLY A 284 -13.13 -4.75 26.68
N LEU A 285 -13.70 -4.26 27.79
CA LEU A 285 -13.02 -4.11 29.10
C LEU A 285 -13.50 -5.17 30.12
N GLY A 286 -13.81 -6.37 29.64
CA GLY A 286 -14.18 -7.49 30.48
C GLY A 286 -13.08 -7.85 31.49
N GLY A 287 -13.48 -8.47 32.60
CA GLY A 287 -12.55 -8.91 33.66
C GLY A 287 -11.97 -7.78 34.51
N MET A 288 -12.37 -6.52 34.28
CA MET A 288 -11.88 -5.37 35.03
C MET A 288 -12.20 -5.48 36.54
N PRO A 289 -11.25 -5.16 37.44
CA PRO A 289 -11.45 -5.28 38.88
C PRO A 289 -12.57 -4.40 39.41
N GLN A 290 -13.12 -4.77 40.57
CA GLN A 290 -14.14 -3.98 41.27
C GLN A 290 -13.55 -2.65 41.78
N THR A 291 -14.41 -1.68 42.11
CA THR A 291 -13.97 -0.34 42.55
C THR A 291 -13.19 -0.33 43.87
N ASP A 292 -13.27 -1.39 44.66
CA ASP A 292 -12.53 -1.59 45.91
C ASP A 292 -11.28 -2.47 45.76
N ALA A 293 -10.94 -2.88 44.52
CA ALA A 293 -9.78 -3.70 44.23
C ALA A 293 -8.45 -3.00 44.53
N GLY A 294 -7.42 -3.81 44.81
CA GLY A 294 -6.07 -3.33 45.07
C GLY A 294 -5.29 -2.95 43.80
N ALA A 295 -4.22 -2.18 43.98
CA ALA A 295 -3.33 -1.74 42.89
C ALA A 295 -2.74 -2.92 42.08
N ASP A 296 -2.44 -4.03 42.73
CA ASP A 296 -1.87 -5.21 42.07
C ASP A 296 -2.89 -5.93 41.18
N GLU A 297 -4.17 -5.96 41.57
CA GLU A 297 -5.24 -6.52 40.74
C GLU A 297 -5.49 -5.67 39.49
N LEU A 298 -5.47 -4.34 39.64
CA LEU A 298 -5.58 -3.40 38.51
C LEU A 298 -4.41 -3.56 37.52
N ARG A 299 -3.17 -3.63 38.03
CA ARG A 299 -1.99 -3.85 37.18
C ARG A 299 -2.03 -5.20 36.49
N GLN A 300 -2.44 -6.26 37.18
CA GLN A 300 -2.53 -7.59 36.58
C GLN A 300 -3.54 -7.64 35.44
N TRP A 301 -4.74 -7.09 35.63
CA TRP A 301 -5.75 -6.99 34.58
C TRP A 301 -5.22 -6.24 33.35
N ALA A 302 -4.56 -5.10 33.58
CA ALA A 302 -4.02 -4.30 32.49
C ALA A 302 -2.85 -5.03 31.77
N GLN A 303 -1.98 -5.71 32.51
CA GLN A 303 -0.87 -6.48 31.95
C GLN A 303 -1.37 -7.66 31.10
N ASP A 304 -2.40 -8.38 31.55
CA ASP A 304 -2.97 -9.50 30.79
C ASP A 304 -3.53 -9.03 29.43
N LEU A 305 -4.13 -7.85 29.37
CA LEU A 305 -4.58 -7.22 28.12
C LEU A 305 -3.41 -6.70 27.28
N ASP A 306 -2.42 -6.06 27.90
CA ASP A 306 -1.23 -5.54 27.22
C ASP A 306 -0.44 -6.66 26.53
N ASP A 307 -0.20 -7.77 27.24
CA ASP A 307 0.52 -8.95 26.75
C ASP A 307 -0.22 -9.68 25.62
N SER A 308 -1.56 -9.61 25.62
CA SER A 308 -2.37 -10.28 24.60
C SER A 308 -2.62 -9.44 23.35
N MET A 309 -2.48 -8.11 23.42
CA MET A 309 -2.95 -7.22 22.35
C MET A 309 -2.00 -6.12 21.89
N PHE A 310 -1.10 -5.60 22.73
CA PHE A 310 -0.39 -4.34 22.43
C PHE A 310 1.13 -4.46 22.53
N GLY A 311 1.66 -4.96 23.64
CA GLY A 311 3.11 -5.04 23.84
C GLY A 311 3.86 -3.69 23.73
N THR A 312 5.18 -3.76 23.60
CA THR A 312 6.08 -2.58 23.68
C THR A 312 7.02 -2.41 22.49
N ASP A 313 7.07 -3.35 21.55
CA ASP A 313 7.89 -3.25 20.35
C ASP A 313 6.99 -2.91 19.15
N PRO A 314 7.18 -1.76 18.47
CA PRO A 314 6.40 -1.44 17.27
C PRO A 314 6.60 -2.43 16.12
N ALA A 315 7.66 -3.23 16.12
CA ALA A 315 7.86 -4.28 15.13
C ALA A 315 6.93 -5.49 15.31
N ASP A 316 6.35 -5.69 16.49
CA ASP A 316 5.43 -6.79 16.78
C ASP A 316 3.98 -6.48 16.35
N GLU A 317 3.67 -5.20 16.11
CA GLU A 317 2.36 -4.78 15.64
C GLU A 317 2.10 -5.28 14.20
N PRO A 318 0.87 -5.76 13.91
CA PRO A 318 0.50 -6.14 12.55
C PRO A 318 0.72 -5.02 11.55
N VAL A 319 1.14 -5.37 10.32
CA VAL A 319 1.33 -4.41 9.23
C VAL A 319 0.07 -3.58 8.99
N SER A 320 -1.12 -4.18 9.16
CA SER A 320 -2.41 -3.49 9.03
C SER A 320 -2.56 -2.30 9.98
N THR A 321 -2.06 -2.41 11.22
CA THR A 321 -2.06 -1.29 12.20
C THR A 321 -1.37 -0.07 11.60
N TRP A 322 -0.20 -0.29 11.00
CA TRP A 322 0.63 0.77 10.46
C TRP A 322 0.10 1.32 9.12
N THR A 323 -0.44 0.46 8.26
CA THR A 323 -1.06 0.92 7.00
C THR A 323 -2.32 1.75 7.26
N ASP A 324 -3.09 1.39 8.29
CA ASP A 324 -4.28 2.16 8.67
C ASP A 324 -3.91 3.54 9.22
N LEU A 325 -2.93 3.60 10.12
CA LEU A 325 -2.41 4.86 10.64
C LEU A 325 -1.74 5.73 9.56
N ALA A 326 -1.08 5.12 8.58
CA ALA A 326 -0.52 5.84 7.43
C ALA A 326 -1.65 6.45 6.59
N ARG A 327 -2.71 5.69 6.32
CA ARG A 327 -3.89 6.15 5.56
C ARG A 327 -4.59 7.31 6.27
N ASP A 328 -4.84 7.18 7.57
CA ASP A 328 -5.49 8.21 8.40
C ASP A 328 -4.71 9.53 8.39
N GLN A 329 -3.38 9.47 8.26
CA GLN A 329 -2.49 10.63 8.14
C GLN A 329 -2.38 11.20 6.71
N GLY A 330 -3.03 10.58 5.72
CA GLY A 330 -2.88 10.94 4.32
C GLY A 330 -1.54 10.51 3.69
N MET A 331 -0.80 9.59 4.33
CA MET A 331 0.42 8.99 3.78
C MET A 331 0.07 7.86 2.80
N THR A 332 -0.72 8.20 1.76
CA THR A 332 -1.34 7.24 0.84
C THR A 332 -0.33 6.33 0.14
N GLU A 333 0.75 6.89 -0.41
CA GLU A 333 1.75 6.07 -1.13
C GLU A 333 2.52 5.15 -0.17
N LEU A 334 2.81 5.61 1.05
CA LEU A 334 3.44 4.77 2.06
C LEU A 334 2.56 3.56 2.42
N ALA A 335 1.26 3.78 2.61
CA ALA A 335 0.30 2.69 2.83
C ALA A 335 0.19 1.77 1.60
N ARG A 336 0.11 2.35 0.39
CA ARG A 336 0.00 1.60 -0.87
C ARG A 336 1.18 0.65 -1.05
N VAL A 337 2.41 1.13 -0.88
CA VAL A 337 3.62 0.32 -1.07
C VAL A 337 3.65 -0.85 -0.09
N ALA A 338 3.35 -0.62 1.19
CA ALA A 338 3.30 -1.69 2.17
C ALA A 338 2.28 -2.79 1.81
N LEU A 339 1.08 -2.40 1.35
CA LEU A 339 0.06 -3.35 0.91
C LEU A 339 0.46 -4.09 -0.37
N ILE A 340 1.13 -3.41 -1.32
CA ILE A 340 1.64 -4.04 -2.55
C ILE A 340 2.69 -5.09 -2.21
N ARG A 341 3.64 -4.76 -1.33
CA ARG A 341 4.67 -5.70 -0.90
C ARG A 341 4.07 -6.91 -0.18
N ASP A 342 3.08 -6.72 0.71
CA ASP A 342 2.38 -7.84 1.36
C ASP A 342 1.64 -8.74 0.34
N LEU A 343 0.95 -8.14 -0.64
CA LEU A 343 0.31 -8.91 -1.70
C LEU A 343 1.33 -9.67 -2.57
N ASP A 344 2.45 -9.04 -2.93
CA ASP A 344 3.53 -9.66 -3.71
C ASP A 344 4.12 -10.87 -2.96
N GLU A 345 4.37 -10.75 -1.66
CA GLU A 345 4.86 -11.86 -0.86
C GLU A 345 3.87 -13.05 -0.83
N ILE A 346 2.56 -12.78 -0.77
CA ILE A 346 1.53 -13.83 -0.84
C ILE A 346 1.44 -14.47 -2.23
N VAL A 347 1.59 -13.66 -3.30
CA VAL A 347 1.58 -14.14 -4.69
C VAL A 347 2.78 -15.05 -4.94
N MET A 348 3.96 -14.67 -4.48
CA MET A 348 5.21 -15.42 -4.63
C MET A 348 5.21 -16.68 -3.75
N ASP A 349 4.73 -16.58 -2.51
CA ASP A 349 4.62 -17.73 -1.61
C ASP A 349 3.23 -17.88 -0.97
N ARG A 350 2.39 -18.67 -1.63
CA ARG A 350 1.06 -19.03 -1.11
C ARG A 350 1.10 -19.84 0.18
N SER A 351 2.26 -20.39 0.57
CA SER A 351 2.40 -21.11 1.83
C SER A 351 2.14 -20.21 3.05
N ARG A 352 2.31 -18.89 2.89
CA ARG A 352 1.99 -17.88 3.91
C ARG A 352 0.51 -17.83 4.28
N LEU A 353 -0.38 -18.33 3.41
CA LEU A 353 -1.81 -18.47 3.70
C LEU A 353 -2.14 -19.76 4.46
N ARG A 354 -1.18 -20.64 4.74
CA ARG A 354 -1.49 -21.92 5.42
C ARG A 354 -1.87 -21.70 6.87
N ARG A 355 -2.94 -22.36 7.28
CA ARG A 355 -3.36 -22.40 8.68
C ARG A 355 -2.46 -23.31 9.51
N PRO A 356 -1.95 -22.86 10.67
CA PRO A 356 -1.16 -23.70 11.57
C PRO A 356 -1.92 -24.94 12.06
N ASP A 357 -3.24 -24.80 12.25
CA ASP A 357 -4.15 -25.82 12.78
C ASP A 357 -4.82 -26.69 11.69
N ALA A 358 -4.69 -26.31 10.42
CA ALA A 358 -5.28 -27.03 9.29
C ALA A 358 -4.28 -27.11 8.11
N PRO A 359 -3.46 -28.18 8.00
CA PRO A 359 -2.36 -28.26 7.03
C PRO A 359 -2.75 -28.15 5.55
N ARG A 360 -4.04 -28.34 5.24
CA ARG A 360 -4.61 -28.19 3.88
C ARG A 360 -5.53 -26.97 3.75
N GLY A 361 -5.86 -26.30 4.86
CA GLY A 361 -6.74 -25.14 4.87
C GLY A 361 -5.95 -23.85 4.67
N LEU A 362 -6.47 -22.97 3.82
CA LEU A 362 -5.92 -21.64 3.62
C LEU A 362 -6.70 -20.60 4.44
N ALA A 363 -6.01 -19.69 5.12
CA ALA A 363 -6.55 -18.49 5.70
C ALA A 363 -6.56 -17.40 4.63
N THR A 364 -7.63 -17.32 3.84
CA THR A 364 -7.75 -16.34 2.74
C THR A 364 -8.29 -14.98 3.19
N ALA A 365 -8.56 -14.78 4.48
CA ALA A 365 -9.03 -13.51 5.03
C ALA A 365 -8.08 -12.33 4.75
N PRO A 366 -6.73 -12.48 4.81
CA PRO A 366 -5.80 -11.41 4.46
C PRO A 366 -5.98 -10.88 3.04
N LEU A 367 -6.22 -11.76 2.05
CA LEU A 367 -6.46 -11.32 0.67
C LEU A 367 -7.72 -10.47 0.51
N ARG A 368 -8.77 -10.82 1.25
CA ARG A 368 -10.01 -10.03 1.27
C ARG A 368 -9.80 -8.68 1.95
N ALA A 369 -9.01 -8.64 3.02
CA ALA A 369 -8.62 -7.38 3.68
C ALA A 369 -7.81 -6.50 2.72
N LEU A 370 -6.76 -7.04 2.10
CA LEU A 370 -5.95 -6.34 1.09
C LEU A 370 -6.81 -5.76 -0.04
N ALA A 371 -7.74 -6.54 -0.59
CA ALA A 371 -8.63 -6.06 -1.65
C ALA A 371 -9.46 -4.83 -1.22
N ARG A 372 -9.99 -4.85 0.01
CA ARG A 372 -10.72 -3.71 0.58
C ARG A 372 -9.79 -2.52 0.85
N ASP A 373 -8.64 -2.76 1.46
CA ASP A 373 -7.72 -1.70 1.86
C ASP A 373 -7.16 -0.97 0.62
N PHE A 374 -6.93 -1.69 -0.49
CA PHE A 374 -6.62 -1.07 -1.79
C PHE A 374 -7.79 -0.27 -2.36
N GLU A 375 -9.02 -0.76 -2.26
CA GLU A 375 -10.21 -0.03 -2.71
C GLU A 375 -10.39 1.27 -1.92
N GLU A 376 -10.16 1.26 -0.61
CA GLU A 376 -10.18 2.45 0.25
C GLU A 376 -9.10 3.47 -0.12
N LEU A 377 -7.94 3.01 -0.62
CA LEU A 377 -6.89 3.88 -1.20
C LEU A 377 -7.19 4.32 -2.65
N GLY A 378 -8.28 3.81 -3.26
CA GLY A 378 -8.62 4.05 -4.67
C GLY A 378 -7.79 3.25 -5.68
N ASP A 379 -6.96 2.30 -5.23
CA ASP A 379 -6.16 1.42 -6.09
C ASP A 379 -6.97 0.24 -6.62
N HIS A 380 -7.84 0.52 -7.59
CA HIS A 380 -8.71 -0.50 -8.17
C HIS A 380 -7.92 -1.62 -8.87
N THR A 381 -6.70 -1.34 -9.35
CA THR A 381 -5.88 -2.35 -10.04
C THR A 381 -5.35 -3.38 -9.05
N GLN A 382 -4.76 -2.94 -7.94
CA GLN A 382 -4.29 -3.84 -6.89
C GLN A 382 -5.46 -4.50 -6.13
N ALA A 383 -6.56 -3.79 -5.92
CA ALA A 383 -7.79 -4.38 -5.36
C ALA A 383 -8.30 -5.56 -6.22
N LEU A 384 -8.34 -5.39 -7.54
CA LEU A 384 -8.71 -6.45 -8.48
C LEU A 384 -7.72 -7.62 -8.43
N ARG A 385 -6.42 -7.35 -8.34
CA ARG A 385 -5.38 -8.38 -8.24
C ARG A 385 -5.57 -9.23 -6.99
N ALA A 386 -5.72 -8.60 -5.82
CA ALA A 386 -6.01 -9.29 -4.56
C ALA A 386 -7.33 -10.08 -4.62
N GLN A 387 -8.40 -9.47 -5.15
CA GLN A 387 -9.72 -10.12 -5.24
C GLN A 387 -9.73 -11.31 -6.19
N ARG A 388 -9.00 -11.26 -7.32
CA ARG A 388 -8.88 -12.39 -8.25
C ARG A 388 -8.19 -13.58 -7.58
N LEU A 389 -7.10 -13.32 -6.85
CA LEU A 389 -6.42 -14.36 -6.09
C LEU A 389 -7.34 -14.93 -5.00
N TYR A 390 -8.03 -14.07 -4.25
CA TYR A 390 -9.01 -14.48 -3.25
C TYR A 390 -10.09 -15.40 -3.85
N ALA A 391 -10.73 -14.98 -4.94
CA ALA A 391 -11.80 -15.72 -5.61
C ALA A 391 -11.36 -17.07 -6.20
N ALA A 392 -10.09 -17.18 -6.63
CA ALA A 392 -9.50 -18.42 -7.14
C ALA A 392 -9.24 -19.46 -6.05
N LEU A 393 -9.10 -19.04 -4.79
CA LEU A 393 -8.79 -19.90 -3.65
C LEU A 393 -10.03 -20.36 -2.87
N GLN A 394 -11.23 -19.89 -3.23
CA GLN A 394 -12.47 -20.26 -2.52
C GLN A 394 -12.95 -21.66 -2.91
N GLU A 395 -13.28 -22.47 -1.90
CA GLU A 395 -13.66 -23.87 -2.09
C GLU A 395 -15.18 -24.11 -2.07
N THR A 396 -15.91 -23.50 -1.13
CA THR A 396 -17.36 -23.72 -1.02
C THR A 396 -18.12 -22.94 -2.10
N ALA A 397 -19.27 -23.46 -2.52
CA ALA A 397 -20.11 -22.76 -3.50
C ALA A 397 -20.52 -21.36 -3.01
N TRP A 398 -20.85 -21.21 -1.72
CA TRP A 398 -21.14 -19.91 -1.09
C TRP A 398 -19.98 -18.93 -1.20
N ASP A 399 -18.78 -19.34 -0.84
CA ASP A 399 -17.61 -18.46 -0.87
C ASP A 399 -17.20 -18.12 -2.30
N ARG A 400 -17.30 -19.09 -3.23
CA ARG A 400 -17.04 -18.87 -4.66
C ARG A 400 -18.00 -17.85 -5.26
N VAL A 401 -19.28 -17.88 -4.90
CA VAL A 401 -20.29 -16.91 -5.35
C VAL A 401 -20.05 -15.55 -4.72
N SER A 402 -19.82 -15.49 -3.41
CA SER A 402 -19.57 -14.24 -2.68
C SER A 402 -18.32 -13.52 -3.21
N ALA A 403 -17.22 -14.25 -3.39
CA ALA A 403 -15.98 -13.68 -3.92
C ALA A 403 -16.11 -13.22 -5.39
N ARG A 404 -16.87 -13.94 -6.22
CA ARG A 404 -17.14 -13.52 -7.62
C ARG A 404 -18.09 -12.34 -7.70
N LEU A 405 -19.00 -12.19 -6.75
CA LEU A 405 -19.87 -11.04 -6.66
C LEU A 405 -19.06 -9.77 -6.39
N ASP A 406 -18.17 -9.82 -5.40
CA ASP A 406 -17.24 -8.73 -5.08
C ASP A 406 -16.29 -8.44 -6.25
N LEU A 407 -15.80 -9.47 -6.95
CA LEU A 407 -14.98 -9.30 -8.16
C LEU A 407 -15.74 -8.62 -9.29
N THR A 408 -16.99 -9.03 -9.55
CA THR A 408 -17.84 -8.40 -10.58
C THR A 408 -18.07 -6.92 -10.29
N ARG A 409 -18.31 -6.59 -9.01
CA ARG A 409 -18.47 -5.20 -8.54
C ARG A 409 -17.21 -4.38 -8.81
N LEU A 410 -16.03 -4.89 -8.44
CA LEU A 410 -14.76 -4.21 -8.66
C LEU A 410 -14.44 -4.08 -10.16
N GLU A 411 -14.67 -5.11 -10.97
CA GLU A 411 -14.44 -5.07 -12.42
C GLU A 411 -15.35 -4.03 -13.07
N ARG A 412 -16.61 -3.93 -12.65
CA ARG A 412 -17.52 -2.86 -13.08
C ARG A 412 -17.02 -1.48 -12.66
N ALA A 413 -16.63 -1.31 -11.40
CA ALA A 413 -16.13 -0.04 -10.88
C ALA A 413 -14.86 0.44 -11.61
N ALA A 414 -13.99 -0.49 -12.01
CA ALA A 414 -12.80 -0.23 -12.81
C ALA A 414 -13.07 -0.08 -14.33
N GLY A 415 -14.32 -0.15 -14.78
CA GLY A 415 -14.68 -0.07 -16.20
C GLY A 415 -14.33 -1.31 -17.04
N GLN A 416 -13.93 -2.42 -16.41
CA GLN A 416 -13.62 -3.70 -17.04
C GLN A 416 -14.91 -4.51 -17.33
N LEU A 417 -15.85 -3.88 -18.06
CA LEU A 417 -17.18 -4.44 -18.29
C LEU A 417 -17.18 -5.84 -18.95
N PRO A 418 -16.33 -6.13 -19.97
CA PRO A 418 -16.27 -7.46 -20.56
C PRO A 418 -15.81 -8.53 -19.55
N GLN A 419 -14.89 -8.19 -18.65
CA GLN A 419 -14.43 -9.06 -17.57
C GLN A 419 -15.58 -9.30 -16.58
N ALA A 420 -16.26 -8.23 -16.13
CA ALA A 420 -17.37 -8.31 -15.20
C ALA A 420 -18.51 -9.22 -15.71
N VAL A 421 -18.84 -9.16 -17.01
CA VAL A 421 -19.85 -10.04 -17.63
C VAL A 421 -19.42 -11.51 -17.57
N ARG A 422 -18.15 -11.81 -17.85
CA ARG A 422 -17.63 -13.19 -17.77
C ARG A 422 -17.64 -13.70 -16.32
N THR A 423 -17.21 -12.89 -15.37
CA THR A 423 -17.22 -13.23 -13.94
C THR A 423 -18.64 -13.48 -13.44
N SER A 424 -19.61 -12.63 -13.82
CA SER A 424 -21.04 -12.81 -13.54
C SER A 424 -21.62 -14.08 -14.16
N ALA A 425 -21.20 -14.46 -15.38
CA ALA A 425 -21.58 -15.73 -15.99
C ALA A 425 -21.08 -16.92 -15.17
N THR A 426 -19.79 -16.94 -14.79
CA THR A 426 -19.24 -18.00 -13.94
C THR A 426 -19.92 -18.07 -12.57
N LEU A 427 -20.30 -16.92 -11.98
CA LEU A 427 -21.09 -16.89 -10.75
C LEU A 427 -22.42 -17.64 -10.92
N ARG A 428 -23.14 -17.38 -12.02
CA ARG A 428 -24.41 -18.05 -12.34
C ARG A 428 -24.22 -19.56 -12.58
N ASP A 429 -23.13 -19.97 -13.20
CA ASP A 429 -22.81 -21.40 -13.36
C ASP A 429 -22.65 -22.10 -12.00
N VAL A 430 -22.02 -21.44 -11.01
CA VAL A 430 -21.91 -21.96 -9.64
C VAL A 430 -23.27 -22.01 -8.94
N LEU A 431 -24.16 -21.04 -9.16
CA LEU A 431 -25.54 -21.10 -8.64
C LEU A 431 -26.31 -22.29 -9.22
N ALA A 432 -26.15 -22.59 -10.51
CA ALA A 432 -26.84 -23.68 -11.19
C ALA A 432 -26.28 -25.06 -10.81
N ALA A 433 -24.98 -25.16 -10.56
CA ALA A 433 -24.29 -26.39 -10.21
C ALA A 433 -23.30 -26.19 -9.04
N PRO A 434 -23.79 -26.04 -7.80
CA PRO A 434 -22.96 -25.68 -6.65
C PRO A 434 -21.90 -26.72 -6.27
N GLY A 435 -22.19 -28.00 -6.47
CA GLY A 435 -21.30 -29.11 -6.09
C GLY A 435 -21.26 -29.39 -4.58
N ASP A 436 -21.94 -28.58 -3.76
CA ASP A 436 -22.15 -28.76 -2.33
C ASP A 436 -23.50 -28.15 -1.88
N ASP A 437 -23.86 -28.31 -0.61
CA ASP A 437 -25.13 -27.83 -0.04
C ASP A 437 -25.06 -26.40 0.53
N SER A 438 -23.93 -25.69 0.43
CA SER A 438 -23.74 -24.38 1.06
C SER A 438 -24.68 -23.30 0.52
N LEU A 439 -25.18 -23.46 -0.71
CA LEU A 439 -26.13 -22.54 -1.34
C LEU A 439 -27.61 -22.90 -1.10
N ARG A 440 -27.95 -23.91 -0.29
CA ARG A 440 -29.35 -24.40 -0.15
C ARG A 440 -30.42 -23.32 0.12
N HIS A 441 -30.05 -22.19 0.73
CA HIS A 441 -30.96 -21.11 1.11
C HIS A 441 -30.59 -19.74 0.53
N TRP A 442 -29.77 -19.68 -0.52
CA TRP A 442 -29.25 -18.42 -1.06
C TRP A 442 -30.35 -17.42 -1.47
N GLN A 443 -31.54 -17.91 -1.87
CA GLN A 443 -32.70 -17.10 -2.25
C GLN A 443 -33.43 -16.44 -1.06
N GLY A 444 -33.22 -16.98 0.15
CA GLY A 444 -33.87 -16.54 1.39
C GLY A 444 -33.03 -15.57 2.23
N VAL A 445 -31.79 -15.32 1.82
CA VAL A 445 -30.80 -14.53 2.56
C VAL A 445 -30.28 -13.37 1.70
N ASN A 446 -29.51 -12.46 2.31
CA ASN A 446 -29.02 -11.25 1.63
C ASN A 446 -28.18 -11.53 0.38
N LEU A 447 -27.56 -12.72 0.27
CA LEU A 447 -26.75 -13.09 -0.89
C LEU A 447 -27.53 -13.02 -2.21
N GLY A 448 -28.72 -13.62 -2.29
CA GLY A 448 -29.53 -13.57 -3.51
C GLY A 448 -29.95 -12.16 -3.92
N ARG A 449 -30.24 -11.31 -2.93
CA ARG A 449 -30.49 -9.87 -3.15
C ARG A 449 -29.26 -9.19 -3.77
N PHE A 450 -28.08 -9.35 -3.16
CA PHE A 450 -26.86 -8.68 -3.65
C PHE A 450 -26.47 -9.15 -5.05
N ILE A 451 -26.65 -10.43 -5.37
CA ILE A 451 -26.43 -10.96 -6.71
C ILE A 451 -27.33 -10.26 -7.72
N ALA A 452 -28.64 -10.20 -7.46
CA ALA A 452 -29.58 -9.57 -8.37
C ALA A 452 -29.26 -8.08 -8.56
N GLU A 453 -28.99 -7.35 -7.47
CA GLU A 453 -28.64 -5.92 -7.55
C GLU A 453 -27.41 -5.68 -8.43
N GLU A 454 -26.35 -6.48 -8.28
CA GLU A 454 -25.13 -6.30 -9.06
C GLU A 454 -25.35 -6.61 -10.55
N HIS A 455 -26.20 -7.58 -10.90
CA HIS A 455 -26.56 -7.84 -12.30
C HIS A 455 -27.31 -6.66 -12.94
N TYR A 456 -28.24 -6.02 -12.21
CA TYR A 456 -28.89 -4.80 -12.70
C TYR A 456 -27.92 -3.64 -12.85
N ARG A 457 -27.03 -3.41 -11.88
CA ARG A 457 -26.01 -2.35 -11.97
C ARG A 457 -25.08 -2.55 -13.16
N LEU A 458 -24.64 -3.77 -13.40
CA LEU A 458 -23.81 -4.09 -14.56
C LEU A 458 -24.58 -3.98 -15.88
N ALA A 459 -25.86 -4.34 -15.94
CA ALA A 459 -26.69 -4.13 -17.13
C ALA A 459 -26.84 -2.64 -17.45
N GLY A 460 -27.06 -1.80 -16.43
CA GLY A 460 -27.07 -0.34 -16.59
C GLY A 460 -25.75 0.22 -17.11
N ALA A 461 -24.62 -0.23 -16.55
CA ALA A 461 -23.29 0.19 -16.99
C ALA A 461 -22.98 -0.22 -18.45
N LEU A 462 -23.42 -1.40 -18.87
CA LEU A 462 -23.31 -1.85 -20.27
C LEU A 462 -24.16 -0.98 -21.21
N ALA A 463 -25.38 -0.62 -20.80
CA ALA A 463 -26.23 0.28 -21.57
C ALA A 463 -25.57 1.65 -21.76
N ASP A 464 -24.98 2.21 -20.69
CA ASP A 464 -24.25 3.48 -20.76
C ASP A 464 -23.02 3.44 -21.67
N ALA A 465 -22.34 2.29 -21.69
CA ALA A 465 -21.19 2.06 -22.55
C ALA A 465 -21.57 1.80 -24.01
N GLY A 466 -22.86 1.80 -24.36
CA GLY A 466 -23.33 1.53 -25.73
C GLY A 466 -23.25 0.06 -26.12
N LEU A 467 -23.41 -0.87 -25.17
CA LEU A 467 -23.40 -2.33 -25.36
C LEU A 467 -24.80 -2.93 -25.11
N PRO A 468 -25.80 -2.63 -25.97
CA PRO A 468 -27.21 -2.94 -25.69
C PRO A 468 -27.57 -4.43 -25.76
N GLU A 469 -26.85 -5.23 -26.56
CA GLU A 469 -27.10 -6.67 -26.65
C GLU A 469 -26.67 -7.38 -25.37
N GLU A 470 -25.46 -7.08 -24.88
CA GLU A 470 -24.93 -7.58 -23.62
C GLU A 470 -25.78 -7.11 -22.44
N ALA A 471 -26.18 -5.84 -22.44
CA ALA A 471 -27.05 -5.28 -21.40
C ALA A 471 -28.41 -6.00 -21.34
N ARG A 472 -29.04 -6.29 -22.50
CA ARG A 472 -30.30 -7.04 -22.57
C ARG A 472 -30.16 -8.48 -22.10
N ALA A 473 -29.08 -9.17 -22.49
CA ALA A 473 -28.80 -10.52 -22.03
C ALA A 473 -28.61 -10.58 -20.50
N LEU A 474 -27.91 -9.59 -19.94
CA LEU A 474 -27.68 -9.52 -18.50
C LEU A 474 -28.93 -9.11 -17.72
N LEU A 475 -29.74 -8.20 -18.25
CA LEU A 475 -31.04 -7.83 -17.68
C LEU A 475 -31.97 -9.04 -17.57
N ALA A 476 -32.07 -9.84 -18.63
CA ALA A 476 -32.88 -11.07 -18.62
C ALA A 476 -32.40 -12.08 -17.56
N ALA A 477 -31.08 -12.15 -17.33
CA ALA A 477 -30.52 -12.96 -16.25
C ALA A 477 -30.84 -12.40 -14.86
N ALA A 478 -30.80 -11.07 -14.70
CA ALA A 478 -31.17 -10.40 -13.45
C ALA A 478 -32.65 -10.64 -13.10
N ASP A 479 -33.55 -10.58 -14.09
CA ASP A 479 -34.99 -10.87 -13.95
C ASP A 479 -35.23 -12.32 -13.52
N ALA A 480 -34.50 -13.28 -14.11
CA ALA A 480 -34.59 -14.69 -13.74
C ALA A 480 -34.21 -14.91 -12.27
N ILE A 481 -33.10 -14.31 -11.82
CA ILE A 481 -32.65 -14.38 -10.42
C ILE A 481 -33.68 -13.72 -9.49
N LEU A 482 -34.20 -12.54 -9.85
CA LEU A 482 -35.24 -11.85 -9.08
C LEU A 482 -36.50 -12.70 -8.91
N GLY A 483 -36.88 -13.47 -9.94
CA GLY A 483 -38.01 -14.40 -9.91
C GLY A 483 -37.87 -15.54 -8.90
N GLU A 484 -36.64 -15.90 -8.52
CA GLU A 484 -36.35 -16.95 -7.54
C GLU A 484 -36.27 -16.42 -6.09
N LEU A 485 -36.15 -15.10 -5.89
CA LEU A 485 -35.97 -14.51 -4.57
C LEU A 485 -37.25 -14.60 -3.71
N SER A 486 -37.05 -14.81 -2.41
CA SER A 486 -38.13 -14.72 -1.42
C SER A 486 -38.68 -13.29 -1.31
N GLY A 487 -39.94 -13.14 -0.88
CA GLY A 487 -40.65 -11.85 -0.89
C GLY A 487 -39.95 -10.70 -0.16
N ASN A 488 -39.22 -10.97 0.93
CA ASN A 488 -38.45 -9.95 1.66
C ASN A 488 -37.15 -9.56 0.91
N ALA A 489 -36.48 -10.52 0.26
CA ALA A 489 -35.27 -10.27 -0.52
C ALA A 489 -35.57 -9.52 -1.84
N ALA A 490 -36.73 -9.78 -2.45
CA ALA A 490 -37.13 -9.18 -3.73
C ALA A 490 -37.51 -7.69 -3.63
N LYS A 491 -37.99 -7.21 -2.47
CA LYS A 491 -38.55 -5.85 -2.35
C LYS A 491 -37.56 -4.75 -2.72
N GLY A 492 -36.32 -4.81 -2.23
CA GLY A 492 -35.29 -3.80 -2.51
C GLY A 492 -34.70 -3.86 -3.93
N VAL A 493 -34.87 -4.98 -4.63
CA VAL A 493 -34.32 -5.19 -5.98
C VAL A 493 -35.26 -4.66 -7.07
N ARG A 494 -36.57 -4.66 -6.83
CA ARG A 494 -37.58 -4.24 -7.82
C ARG A 494 -37.45 -2.78 -8.25
N GLU A 495 -37.11 -1.88 -7.33
CA GLU A 495 -36.87 -0.47 -7.64
C GLU A 495 -35.71 -0.31 -8.64
N LEU A 496 -34.59 -0.98 -8.38
CA LEU A 496 -33.42 -0.99 -9.26
C LEU A 496 -33.72 -1.64 -10.63
N ALA A 497 -34.57 -2.67 -10.65
CA ALA A 497 -35.03 -3.32 -11.88
C ALA A 497 -35.83 -2.35 -12.77
N GLU A 498 -36.74 -1.58 -12.18
CA GLU A 498 -37.54 -0.58 -12.89
C GLU A 498 -36.67 0.54 -13.48
N GLU A 499 -35.71 1.06 -12.70
CA GLU A 499 -34.74 2.06 -13.14
C GLU A 499 -33.88 1.56 -14.31
N THR A 500 -33.32 0.35 -14.19
CA THR A 500 -32.48 -0.25 -15.22
C THR A 500 -33.27 -0.52 -16.51
N ALA A 501 -34.52 -1.00 -16.39
CA ALA A 501 -35.41 -1.20 -17.52
C ALA A 501 -35.82 0.11 -18.21
N ALA A 502 -36.01 1.19 -17.46
CA ALA A 502 -36.25 2.52 -18.02
C ALA A 502 -35.04 3.01 -18.83
N ARG A 503 -33.84 2.92 -18.25
CA ARG A 503 -32.60 3.30 -18.93
C ARG A 503 -32.37 2.53 -20.23
N MET A 504 -32.65 1.23 -20.21
CA MET A 504 -32.54 0.39 -21.42
C MET A 504 -33.47 0.80 -22.57
N ARG A 505 -34.65 1.35 -22.24
CA ARG A 505 -35.59 1.89 -23.25
C ARG A 505 -35.11 3.19 -23.88
N GLU A 506 -34.23 3.94 -23.21
CA GLU A 506 -33.67 5.20 -23.74
C GLU A 506 -32.50 4.96 -24.70
N VAL A 507 -31.79 3.84 -24.53
CA VAL A 507 -30.62 3.45 -25.33
C VAL A 507 -31.00 2.55 -26.54
N SER A 508 -32.23 2.04 -26.57
CA SER A 508 -32.80 1.26 -27.70
C SER A 508 -33.44 2.18 -28.74
#